data_AF-A0A928T3M5-F1
#
_entry.id   AF-A0A928T3M5-F1
#
_cell.length_a   1.000
_cell.length_b   1.000
_cell.length_c   1.000
_cell.angle_alpha   90.00
_cell.angle_beta   90.00
_cell.angle_gamma   90.00
#
_symmetry.space_group_name_H-M   'P 1'
#
loop_
_entity.id
_entity.type
_entity.pdbx_description
1 polymer ?
#
loop_
_entity_poly.entity_id
_entity_poly.type
_entity_poly.pdbx_seq_one_letter_code
_entity_poly.pdbx_strand_id
1 'polypeptide(L)'
;MAWKILSALSALCLAGSAFFAWKNTEALKNERAREEYTNKNLTSIQEHKKAAEESKAKHTTDLAEANKELETTKASVADALTKATEKEQELAAVKIQLEGITKVVNDLQKQIDEAGDINALLATIATLEKEKKEAESKLANESQRLANAQETVNNLTNAAKAAEEREARGRKGIVEPDFTARVSQSFPQWGFVVLNKGNGGGVFANANLEVKRGQETIAKLRVRNVEQNGSVADLVPGSATEGTSIRTGDLVVAAAEQAVTAPKTTTAPTAAPGAPAAPAPAAAPAASDPFGAPPAGGMAPAPASDPFGAPPAGGMAPAAPAAPASDPFGAAPAAPAAPATGTPAAPSTADPFGAAPPKP
;
A
#
# COMPACT_ATOMS: atom_id res chain seq x y z
N MET A 1 115.24 18.29 -116.93
CA MET A 1 115.33 18.26 -115.45
C MET A 1 114.19 19.04 -114.78
N ALA A 2 113.81 20.23 -115.25
CA ALA A 2 112.76 21.07 -114.65
C ALA A 2 111.34 20.44 -114.54
N TRP A 3 110.87 19.70 -115.56
CA TRP A 3 109.53 19.06 -115.55
C TRP A 3 109.37 18.02 -114.43
N LYS A 4 110.43 17.26 -114.11
CA LYS A 4 110.41 16.24 -113.04
C LYS A 4 110.33 16.88 -111.65
N ILE A 5 110.97 18.03 -111.45
CA ILE A 5 110.92 18.80 -110.20
C ILE A 5 109.54 19.43 -110.01
N LEU A 6 108.95 19.99 -111.07
CA LEU A 6 107.61 20.56 -111.04
C LEU A 6 106.54 19.49 -110.76
N SER A 7 106.66 18.30 -111.37
CA SER A 7 105.76 17.16 -111.12
C SER A 7 105.90 16.57 -109.71
N ALA A 8 107.11 16.59 -109.13
CA ALA A 8 107.32 16.16 -107.75
C ALA A 8 106.75 17.17 -106.75
N LEU A 9 106.91 18.47 -107.01
CA LEU A 9 106.34 19.54 -106.20
C LEU A 9 104.80 19.53 -106.25
N SER A 10 104.20 19.33 -107.42
CA SER A 10 102.75 19.20 -107.55
C SER A 10 102.21 17.95 -106.84
N ALA A 11 102.93 16.82 -106.90
CA ALA A 11 102.56 15.62 -106.17
C ALA A 11 102.60 15.82 -104.64
N LEU A 12 103.59 16.59 -104.15
CA LEU A 12 103.71 16.94 -102.74
C LEU A 12 102.61 17.91 -102.28
N CYS A 13 102.26 18.89 -103.12
CA CYS A 13 101.09 19.75 -102.88
C CYS A 13 99.78 18.96 -102.86
N LEU A 14 99.58 18.01 -103.78
CA LEU A 14 98.39 17.16 -103.80
C LEU A 14 98.33 16.24 -102.57
N ALA A 15 99.45 15.62 -102.19
CA ALA A 15 99.54 14.81 -100.98
C ALA A 15 99.26 15.63 -99.71
N GLY A 16 99.80 16.85 -99.62
CA GLY A 16 99.48 17.80 -98.55
C GLY A 16 98.00 18.15 -98.50
N SER A 17 97.39 18.46 -99.66
CA SER A 17 95.96 18.75 -99.75
C SER A 17 95.08 17.56 -99.36
N ALA A 18 95.47 16.34 -99.72
CA ALA A 18 94.78 15.12 -99.32
C ALA A 18 94.89 14.83 -97.82
N PHE A 19 96.05 15.11 -97.20
CA PHE A 19 96.23 15.00 -95.75
C PHE A 19 95.38 16.01 -94.99
N PHE A 20 95.36 17.28 -95.44
CA PHE A 20 94.48 18.31 -94.87
C PHE A 20 93.00 17.96 -95.07
N ALA A 21 92.61 17.44 -96.24
CA ALA A 21 91.25 16.99 -96.49
C ALA A 21 90.84 15.82 -95.57
N TRP A 22 91.75 14.86 -95.34
CA TRP A 22 91.52 13.75 -94.42
C TRP A 22 91.40 14.22 -92.96
N LYS A 23 92.31 15.09 -92.50
CA LYS A 23 92.27 15.68 -91.16
C LYS A 23 91.03 16.54 -90.92
N ASN A 24 90.62 17.32 -91.92
CA ASN A 24 89.37 18.08 -91.88
C ASN A 24 88.14 17.16 -91.85
N THR A 25 88.16 16.06 -92.60
CA THR A 25 87.10 15.04 -92.56
C THR A 25 87.02 14.35 -91.19
N GLU A 26 88.17 14.09 -90.53
CA GLU A 26 88.25 13.54 -89.18
C GLU A 26 87.73 14.53 -88.12
N ALA A 27 88.07 15.82 -88.25
CA ALA A 27 87.56 16.89 -87.41
C ALA A 27 86.03 17.04 -87.54
N LEU A 28 85.50 17.06 -88.78
CA LEU A 28 84.06 17.13 -89.05
C LEU A 28 83.31 15.90 -88.51
N LYS A 29 83.91 14.70 -88.53
CA LYS A 29 83.32 13.50 -87.92
C LYS A 29 83.26 13.62 -86.40
N ASN A 30 84.31 14.11 -85.76
CA ASN A 30 84.35 14.33 -84.32
C ASN A 30 83.38 15.43 -83.86
N GLU A 31 83.25 16.51 -84.65
CA GLU A 31 82.30 17.59 -84.39
C GLU A 31 80.85 17.11 -84.50
N ARG A 32 80.50 16.37 -85.58
CA ARG A 32 79.17 15.75 -85.69
C ARG A 32 78.89 14.75 -84.58
N ALA A 33 79.88 13.94 -84.17
CA ALA A 33 79.72 13.01 -83.06
C ALA A 33 79.48 13.76 -81.73
N ARG A 34 80.14 14.91 -81.54
CA ARG A 34 79.94 15.77 -80.38
C ARG A 34 78.58 16.47 -80.42
N GLU A 35 78.16 16.98 -81.56
CA GLU A 35 76.83 17.56 -81.77
C GLU A 35 75.73 16.53 -81.50
N GLU A 36 75.88 15.31 -82.01
CA GLU A 36 74.94 14.21 -81.77
C GLU A 36 74.87 13.85 -80.29
N TYR A 37 76.01 13.80 -79.59
CA TYR A 37 76.05 13.59 -78.14
C TYR A 37 75.39 14.74 -77.37
N THR A 38 75.70 15.99 -77.71
CA THR A 38 75.10 17.16 -77.06
C THR A 38 73.61 17.25 -77.31
N ASN A 39 73.14 16.92 -78.51
CA ASN A 39 71.73 16.87 -78.85
C ASN A 39 71.03 15.75 -78.08
N LYS A 40 71.60 14.54 -78.01
CA LYS A 40 71.08 13.44 -77.18
C LYS A 40 71.00 13.84 -75.70
N ASN A 41 72.03 14.49 -75.18
CA ASN A 41 72.06 14.96 -73.79
C ASN A 41 71.08 16.11 -73.53
N LEU A 42 70.87 17.01 -74.49
CA LEU A 42 69.87 18.07 -74.38
C LEU A 42 68.46 17.49 -74.39
N THR A 43 68.18 16.53 -75.29
CA THR A 43 66.90 15.82 -75.33
C THR A 43 66.64 15.06 -74.03
N SER A 44 67.61 14.33 -73.49
CA SER A 44 67.43 13.63 -72.21
C SER A 44 67.20 14.59 -71.04
N ILE A 45 67.90 15.72 -70.98
CA ILE A 45 67.67 16.75 -69.95
C ILE A 45 66.27 17.36 -70.09
N GLN A 46 65.79 17.61 -71.32
CA GLN A 46 64.43 18.10 -71.55
C GLN A 46 63.37 17.07 -71.12
N GLU A 47 63.58 15.78 -71.40
CA GLU A 47 62.72 14.69 -70.96
C GLU A 47 62.70 14.58 -69.42
N HIS A 48 63.86 14.62 -68.77
CA HIS A 48 63.96 14.62 -67.31
C HIS A 48 63.29 15.84 -66.68
N LYS A 49 63.44 17.03 -67.27
CA LYS A 49 62.77 18.24 -66.80
C LYS A 49 61.24 18.09 -66.92
N LYS A 50 60.75 17.58 -68.05
CA LYS A 50 59.32 17.33 -68.25
C LYS A 50 58.80 16.30 -67.23
N ALA A 51 59.52 15.19 -67.02
CA ALA A 51 59.17 14.18 -66.04
C ALA A 51 59.19 14.72 -64.60
N ALA A 52 60.14 15.60 -64.26
CA ALA A 52 60.22 16.24 -62.95
C ALA A 52 59.06 17.23 -62.71
N GLU A 53 58.67 18.03 -63.71
CA GLU A 53 57.51 18.92 -63.62
C GLU A 53 56.20 18.13 -63.51
N GLU A 54 56.05 17.05 -64.28
CA GLU A 54 54.90 16.13 -64.17
C GLU A 54 54.82 15.46 -62.79
N SER A 55 55.97 15.02 -62.26
CA SER A 55 56.05 14.43 -60.91
C SER A 55 55.73 15.46 -59.82
N LYS A 56 56.26 16.68 -59.92
CA LYS A 56 55.96 17.78 -59.01
C LYS A 56 54.48 18.14 -59.04
N ALA A 57 53.87 18.20 -60.23
CA ALA A 57 52.45 18.45 -60.38
C ALA A 57 51.62 17.34 -59.69
N LYS A 58 51.94 16.07 -59.93
CA LYS A 58 51.30 14.92 -59.27
C LYS A 58 51.42 15.00 -57.74
N HIS A 59 52.62 15.16 -57.21
CA HIS A 59 52.84 15.26 -55.77
C HIS A 59 52.13 16.47 -55.13
N THR A 60 52.00 17.58 -55.86
CA THR A 60 51.25 18.75 -55.37
C THR A 60 49.76 18.44 -55.30
N THR A 61 49.21 17.75 -56.30
CA THR A 61 47.81 17.28 -56.30
C THR A 61 47.58 16.24 -55.19
N ASP A 62 48.45 15.24 -55.06
CA ASP A 62 48.34 14.20 -54.04
C ASP A 62 48.39 14.79 -52.62
N LEU A 63 49.26 15.79 -52.38
CA LEU A 63 49.29 16.49 -51.08
C LEU A 63 48.02 17.30 -50.82
N ALA A 64 47.43 17.91 -51.85
CA ALA A 64 46.18 18.63 -51.69
C ALA A 64 45.01 17.67 -51.39
N GLU A 65 44.96 16.52 -52.06
CA GLU A 65 43.98 15.46 -51.81
C GLU A 65 44.16 14.83 -50.44
N ALA A 66 45.38 14.45 -50.07
CA ALA A 66 45.69 13.88 -48.76
C ALA A 66 45.33 14.86 -47.62
N ASN A 67 45.59 16.16 -47.76
CA ASN A 67 45.16 17.15 -46.77
C ASN A 67 43.64 17.26 -46.66
N LYS A 68 42.91 17.18 -47.78
CA LYS A 68 41.44 17.18 -47.78
C LYS A 68 40.87 15.93 -47.11
N GLU A 69 41.45 14.76 -47.37
CA GLU A 69 41.09 13.51 -46.71
C GLU A 69 41.40 13.54 -45.22
N LEU A 70 42.53 14.13 -44.82
CA LEU A 70 42.92 14.30 -43.42
C LEU A 70 41.89 15.17 -42.68
N GLU A 71 41.51 16.32 -43.24
CA GLU A 71 40.49 17.20 -42.65
C GLU A 71 39.11 16.53 -42.59
N THR A 72 38.73 15.78 -43.63
CA THR A 72 37.48 15.00 -43.64
C THR A 72 37.51 13.90 -42.57
N THR A 73 38.64 13.20 -42.43
CA THR A 73 38.81 12.14 -41.44
C THR A 73 38.80 12.71 -40.02
N LYS A 74 39.48 13.83 -39.78
CA LYS A 74 39.41 14.55 -38.49
C LYS A 74 37.99 14.93 -38.13
N ALA A 75 37.22 15.48 -39.08
CA ALA A 75 35.82 15.83 -38.85
C ALA A 75 34.97 14.60 -38.51
N SER A 76 35.17 13.48 -39.22
CA SER A 76 34.47 12.22 -38.93
C SER A 76 34.86 11.63 -37.58
N VAL A 77 36.13 11.73 -37.17
CA VAL A 77 36.59 11.26 -35.86
C VAL A 77 36.02 12.12 -34.74
N ALA A 78 35.95 13.44 -34.93
CA ALA A 78 35.32 14.35 -33.98
C ALA A 78 33.81 14.04 -33.81
N ASP A 79 33.08 13.85 -34.91
CA ASP A 79 31.66 13.47 -34.90
C ASP A 79 31.43 12.10 -34.22
N ALA A 80 32.28 11.11 -34.52
CA ALA A 80 32.23 9.80 -33.88
C ALA A 80 32.51 9.88 -32.37
N LEU A 81 33.46 10.72 -31.95
CA LEU A 81 33.77 10.95 -30.54
C LEU A 81 32.57 11.59 -29.82
N THR A 82 31.95 12.62 -30.40
CA THR A 82 30.75 13.24 -29.83
C THR A 82 29.62 12.22 -29.68
N LYS A 83 29.32 11.43 -30.72
CA LYS A 83 28.31 10.38 -30.64
C LYS A 83 28.64 9.30 -29.62
N ALA A 84 29.91 8.92 -29.48
CA ALA A 84 30.33 7.96 -28.46
C ALA A 84 30.07 8.51 -27.05
N THR A 85 30.41 9.78 -26.79
CA THR A 85 30.15 10.42 -25.49
C THR A 85 28.66 10.57 -25.20
N GLU A 86 27.83 10.88 -26.20
CA GLU A 86 26.37 10.92 -26.05
C GLU A 86 25.81 9.53 -25.69
N LYS A 87 26.27 8.47 -26.37
CA LYS A 87 25.84 7.09 -26.09
C LYS A 87 26.28 6.60 -24.73
N GLU A 88 27.47 7.01 -24.25
CA GLU A 88 27.91 6.71 -22.88
C GLU A 88 27.01 7.39 -21.83
N GLN A 89 26.59 8.64 -22.07
CA GLN A 89 25.65 9.35 -21.20
C GLN A 89 24.25 8.71 -21.21
N GLU A 90 23.74 8.34 -22.40
CA GLU A 90 22.48 7.59 -22.52
C GLU A 90 22.54 6.26 -21.78
N LEU A 91 23.63 5.50 -21.92
CA LEU A 91 23.83 4.24 -21.19
C LEU A 91 23.88 4.45 -19.67
N ALA A 92 24.53 5.50 -19.19
CA ALA A 92 24.54 5.84 -17.78
C ALA A 92 23.13 6.16 -17.27
N ALA A 93 22.35 6.95 -18.02
CA ALA A 93 20.97 7.28 -17.69
C ALA A 93 20.07 6.03 -17.68
N VAL A 94 20.20 5.15 -18.69
CA VAL A 94 19.44 3.89 -18.77
C VAL A 94 19.80 2.95 -17.62
N LYS A 95 21.07 2.88 -17.21
CA LYS A 95 21.47 2.11 -16.02
C LYS A 95 20.81 2.63 -14.74
N ILE A 96 20.79 3.95 -14.54
CA ILE A 96 20.10 4.57 -13.40
C ILE A 96 18.60 4.25 -13.43
N GLN A 97 17.96 4.34 -14.61
CA GLN A 97 16.56 3.97 -14.77
C GLN A 97 16.31 2.49 -14.47
N LEU A 98 17.18 1.60 -14.93
CA LEU A 98 17.09 0.16 -14.67
C LEU A 98 17.22 -0.15 -13.17
N GLU A 99 18.15 0.49 -12.47
CA GLU A 99 18.29 0.39 -11.01
C GLU A 99 17.04 0.90 -10.28
N GLY A 100 16.47 2.01 -10.74
CA GLY A 100 15.20 2.55 -10.23
C GLY A 100 14.04 1.58 -10.43
N ILE A 101 13.86 1.07 -11.64
CA ILE A 101 12.82 0.08 -11.98
C ILE A 101 13.01 -1.21 -11.17
N THR A 102 14.24 -1.67 -10.99
CA THR A 102 14.54 -2.87 -10.19
C THR A 102 14.14 -2.69 -8.73
N LYS A 103 14.38 -1.50 -8.15
CA LYS A 103 13.89 -1.18 -6.79
C LYS A 103 12.37 -1.22 -6.73
N VAL A 104 11.69 -0.56 -7.68
CA VAL A 104 10.22 -0.57 -7.76
C VAL A 104 9.68 -1.99 -7.86
N VAL A 105 10.24 -2.83 -8.74
CA VAL A 105 9.81 -4.23 -8.88
C VAL A 105 10.03 -5.02 -7.58
N ASN A 106 11.18 -4.83 -6.90
CA ASN A 106 11.44 -5.49 -5.62
C ASN A 106 10.49 -5.02 -4.51
N ASP A 107 10.16 -3.73 -4.47
CA ASP A 107 9.21 -3.18 -3.50
C ASP A 107 7.79 -3.68 -3.78
N LEU A 108 7.38 -3.76 -5.06
CA LEU A 108 6.12 -4.37 -5.46
C LEU A 108 6.07 -5.86 -5.11
N GLN A 109 7.15 -6.61 -5.33
CA GLN A 109 7.23 -8.01 -4.97
C GLN A 109 7.09 -8.20 -3.45
N LYS A 110 7.77 -7.37 -2.64
CA LYS A 110 7.59 -7.37 -1.19
C LYS A 110 6.17 -7.04 -0.79
N GLN A 111 5.53 -6.05 -1.42
CA GLN A 111 4.14 -5.71 -1.14
C GLN A 111 3.19 -6.86 -1.51
N ILE A 112 3.46 -7.60 -2.58
CA ILE A 112 2.71 -8.80 -2.96
C ILE A 112 2.91 -9.91 -1.91
N ASP A 113 4.15 -10.14 -1.48
CA ASP A 113 4.48 -11.15 -0.48
C ASP A 113 3.90 -10.79 0.91
N GLU A 114 3.93 -9.51 1.30
CA GLU A 114 3.33 -8.96 2.53
C GLU A 114 1.80 -8.96 2.50
N ALA A 115 1.19 -8.64 1.35
CA ALA A 115 -0.25 -8.79 1.14
C ALA A 115 -0.69 -10.26 1.26
N GLY A 116 0.27 -11.19 1.15
CA GLY A 116 0.07 -12.62 1.34
C GLY A 116 -0.70 -13.28 0.21
N ASP A 117 -0.90 -14.58 0.35
CA ASP A 117 -1.63 -15.37 -0.63
C ASP A 117 -3.09 -14.92 -0.66
N ILE A 118 -3.46 -14.19 -1.72
CA ILE A 118 -4.83 -13.73 -1.97
C ILE A 118 -5.82 -14.90 -1.86
N ASN A 119 -5.40 -16.14 -2.18
CA ASN A 119 -6.23 -17.33 -2.02
C ASN A 119 -6.47 -17.69 -0.54
N ALA A 120 -5.48 -17.49 0.35
CA ALA A 120 -5.66 -17.64 1.78
C ALA A 120 -6.61 -16.56 2.34
N LEU A 121 -6.52 -15.33 1.81
CA LEU A 121 -7.46 -14.25 2.17
C LEU A 121 -8.88 -14.57 1.72
N LEU A 122 -9.06 -15.09 0.50
CA LEU A 122 -10.35 -15.58 0.00
C LEU A 122 -10.90 -16.76 0.81
N ALA A 123 -10.05 -17.70 1.22
CA ALA A 123 -10.46 -18.81 2.09
C ALA A 123 -10.89 -18.32 3.49
N THR A 124 -10.21 -17.29 4.01
CA THR A 124 -10.58 -16.65 5.28
C THR A 124 -11.92 -15.92 5.14
N ILE A 125 -12.16 -15.20 4.03
CA ILE A 125 -13.45 -14.55 3.74
C ILE A 125 -14.56 -15.59 3.66
N ALA A 126 -14.37 -16.70 2.93
CA ALA A 126 -15.38 -17.76 2.83
C ALA A 126 -15.69 -18.41 4.20
N THR A 127 -14.68 -18.55 5.05
CA THR A 127 -14.84 -19.04 6.44
C THR A 127 -15.62 -18.04 7.28
N LEU A 128 -15.25 -16.76 7.22
CA LEU A 128 -15.95 -15.67 7.91
C LEU A 128 -17.40 -15.51 7.46
N GLU A 129 -17.70 -15.70 6.17
CA GLU A 129 -19.08 -15.69 5.66
C GLU A 129 -19.90 -16.84 6.24
N LYS A 130 -19.30 -18.04 6.34
CA LYS A 130 -19.94 -19.20 6.98
C LYS A 130 -20.18 -18.95 8.46
N GLU A 131 -19.19 -18.43 9.18
CA GLU A 131 -19.30 -18.09 10.60
C GLU A 131 -20.33 -16.98 10.84
N LYS A 132 -20.38 -15.95 9.99
CA LYS A 132 -21.40 -14.89 10.03
C LYS A 132 -22.80 -15.46 9.89
N LYS A 133 -23.01 -16.36 8.93
CA LYS A 133 -24.31 -17.01 8.72
C LYS A 133 -24.73 -17.89 9.90
N GLU A 134 -23.77 -18.59 10.50
CA GLU A 134 -24.02 -19.40 11.71
C GLU A 134 -24.34 -18.50 12.92
N ALA A 135 -23.60 -17.40 13.09
CA ALA A 135 -23.83 -16.41 14.14
C ALA A 135 -25.20 -15.70 13.98
N GLU A 136 -25.59 -15.33 12.76
CA GLU A 136 -26.92 -14.78 12.47
C GLU A 136 -28.03 -15.78 12.82
N SER A 137 -27.83 -17.06 12.52
CA SER A 137 -28.78 -18.13 12.89
C SER A 137 -28.87 -18.33 14.40
N LYS A 138 -27.74 -18.26 15.12
CA LYS A 138 -27.71 -18.30 16.59
C LYS A 138 -28.39 -17.08 17.20
N LEU A 139 -28.14 -15.88 16.67
CA LEU A 139 -28.78 -14.64 17.12
C LEU A 139 -30.29 -14.68 16.94
N ALA A 140 -30.79 -15.20 15.81
CA ALA A 140 -32.22 -15.37 15.58
C ALA A 140 -32.85 -16.34 16.61
N ASN A 141 -32.19 -17.45 16.89
CA ASN A 141 -32.63 -18.41 17.92
C ASN A 141 -32.61 -17.82 19.33
N GLU A 142 -31.56 -17.07 19.68
CA GLU A 142 -31.46 -16.39 20.97
C GLU A 142 -32.49 -15.27 21.11
N SER A 143 -32.75 -14.50 20.06
CA SER A 143 -33.78 -13.47 20.03
C SER A 143 -35.16 -14.07 20.26
N GLN A 144 -35.49 -15.19 19.62
CA GLN A 144 -36.75 -15.90 19.86
C GLN A 144 -36.83 -16.44 21.30
N ARG A 145 -35.73 -16.98 21.83
CA ARG A 145 -35.67 -17.44 23.23
C ARG A 145 -35.88 -16.29 24.21
N LEU A 146 -35.26 -15.14 23.96
CA LEU A 146 -35.44 -13.92 24.75
C LEU A 146 -36.89 -13.44 24.71
N ALA A 147 -37.52 -13.43 23.53
CA ALA A 147 -38.92 -13.06 23.39
C ALA A 147 -39.84 -13.99 24.21
N ASN A 148 -39.65 -15.31 24.08
CA ASN A 148 -40.42 -16.30 24.85
C ASN A 148 -40.17 -16.18 26.36
N ALA A 149 -38.92 -15.93 26.77
CA ALA A 149 -38.56 -15.73 28.17
C ALA A 149 -39.20 -14.44 28.72
N GLN A 150 -39.19 -13.35 27.96
CA GLN A 150 -39.82 -12.10 28.32
C GLN A 150 -41.33 -12.25 28.50
N GLU A 151 -41.99 -12.98 27.60
CA GLU A 151 -43.42 -13.30 27.70
C GLU A 151 -43.71 -14.13 28.96
N THR A 152 -42.88 -15.14 29.24
CA THR A 152 -42.99 -15.96 30.46
C THR A 152 -42.83 -15.11 31.73
N VAL A 153 -41.83 -14.22 31.76
CA VAL A 153 -41.61 -13.29 32.88
C VAL A 153 -42.80 -12.35 33.06
N ASN A 154 -43.34 -11.79 31.98
CA ASN A 154 -44.52 -10.93 32.04
C ASN A 154 -45.75 -11.66 32.58
N ASN A 155 -46.00 -12.89 32.10
CA ASN A 155 -47.12 -13.71 32.55
C ASN A 155 -46.98 -14.09 34.04
N LEU A 156 -45.79 -14.51 34.46
CA LEU A 156 -45.51 -14.83 35.87
C LEU A 156 -45.63 -13.59 36.77
N THR A 157 -45.14 -12.43 36.31
CA THR A 157 -45.24 -11.16 37.03
C THR A 157 -46.70 -10.75 37.21
N ASN A 158 -47.52 -10.87 36.15
CA ASN A 158 -48.95 -10.57 36.24
C ASN A 158 -49.69 -11.55 37.14
N ALA A 159 -49.36 -12.85 37.06
CA ALA A 159 -49.93 -13.87 37.94
C ALA A 159 -49.55 -13.63 39.41
N ALA A 160 -48.28 -13.26 39.68
CA ALA A 160 -47.81 -12.91 41.01
C ALA A 160 -48.53 -11.69 41.56
N LYS A 161 -48.66 -10.61 40.77
CA LYS A 161 -49.45 -9.42 41.17
C LYS A 161 -50.90 -9.76 41.47
N ALA A 162 -51.55 -10.54 40.61
CA ALA A 162 -52.94 -10.96 40.83
C ALA A 162 -53.10 -11.82 42.10
N ALA A 163 -52.12 -12.70 42.38
CA ALA A 163 -52.09 -13.50 43.60
C ALA A 163 -51.86 -12.64 44.86
N GLU A 164 -50.91 -11.70 44.81
CA GLU A 164 -50.65 -10.74 45.89
C GLU A 164 -51.86 -9.86 46.17
N GLU A 165 -52.54 -9.34 45.14
CA GLU A 165 -53.76 -8.56 45.30
C GLU A 165 -54.90 -9.39 45.91
N ARG A 166 -55.03 -10.66 45.48
CA ARG A 166 -56.02 -11.58 46.05
C ARG A 166 -55.73 -11.87 47.52
N GLU A 167 -54.46 -12.10 47.86
CA GLU A 167 -54.05 -12.31 49.25
C GLU A 167 -54.23 -11.04 50.09
N ALA A 168 -53.86 -9.87 49.56
CA ALA A 168 -54.04 -8.59 50.25
C ALA A 168 -55.53 -8.28 50.49
N ARG A 169 -56.42 -8.55 49.52
CA ARG A 169 -57.87 -8.44 49.70
C ARG A 169 -58.38 -9.41 50.76
N GLY A 170 -57.91 -10.66 50.74
CA GLY A 170 -58.28 -11.67 51.73
C GLY A 170 -57.80 -11.31 53.15
N ARG A 171 -56.58 -10.80 53.30
CA ARG A 171 -56.03 -10.33 54.58
C ARG A 171 -56.77 -9.10 55.13
N LYS A 172 -57.27 -8.23 54.24
CA LYS A 172 -58.08 -7.06 54.60
C LYS A 172 -59.56 -7.39 54.84
N GLY A 173 -59.99 -8.64 54.66
CA GLY A 173 -61.39 -9.04 54.87
C GLY A 173 -62.37 -8.44 53.85
N ILE A 174 -61.89 -8.03 52.67
CA ILE A 174 -62.74 -7.38 51.66
C ILE A 174 -63.50 -8.45 50.89
N VAL A 175 -64.82 -8.47 51.07
CA VAL A 175 -65.74 -9.37 50.35
C VAL A 175 -66.32 -8.65 49.14
N GLU A 176 -66.58 -9.40 48.07
CA GLU A 176 -67.12 -8.88 46.79
C GLU A 176 -68.48 -8.19 47.01
N PRO A 177 -68.80 -7.07 46.33
CA PRO A 177 -70.02 -6.29 46.59
C PRO A 177 -71.34 -7.03 46.30
N ASP A 178 -71.30 -8.05 45.44
CA ASP A 178 -72.43 -8.92 45.08
C ASP A 178 -72.53 -10.17 45.98
N PHE A 179 -71.70 -10.24 47.03
CA PHE A 179 -71.66 -11.39 47.91
C PHE A 179 -73.00 -11.62 48.64
N THR A 180 -73.48 -12.86 48.53
CA THR A 180 -74.65 -13.35 49.25
C THR A 180 -74.35 -14.71 49.89
N ALA A 181 -74.66 -14.82 51.18
CA ALA A 181 -74.66 -16.06 51.95
C ALA A 181 -75.97 -16.18 52.74
N ARG A 182 -76.18 -17.34 53.36
CA ARG A 182 -77.29 -17.59 54.28
C ARG A 182 -76.78 -18.12 55.60
N VAL A 183 -77.51 -17.80 56.66
CA VAL A 183 -77.27 -18.38 57.98
C VAL A 183 -77.67 -19.86 57.93
N SER A 184 -76.71 -20.76 58.06
CA SER A 184 -76.97 -22.21 58.18
C SER A 184 -77.49 -22.53 59.57
N GLN A 185 -76.83 -22.02 60.60
CA GLN A 185 -77.16 -22.25 62.00
C GLN A 185 -76.87 -20.99 62.80
N SER A 186 -77.77 -20.61 63.71
CA SER A 186 -77.56 -19.50 64.64
C SER A 186 -77.43 -20.00 66.07
N PHE A 187 -76.44 -19.48 66.80
CA PHE A 187 -76.22 -19.76 68.21
C PHE A 187 -76.32 -18.46 69.01
N PRO A 188 -77.53 -17.90 69.19
CA PRO A 188 -77.71 -16.59 69.80
C PRO A 188 -77.20 -16.51 71.25
N GLN A 189 -77.21 -17.62 71.99
CA GLN A 189 -76.71 -17.71 73.37
C GLN A 189 -75.18 -17.50 73.47
N TRP A 190 -74.45 -17.82 72.41
CA TRP A 190 -72.99 -17.65 72.34
C TRP A 190 -72.57 -16.50 71.43
N GLY A 191 -73.53 -15.83 70.79
CA GLY A 191 -73.28 -14.67 69.95
C GLY A 191 -72.51 -14.98 68.66
N PHE A 192 -72.62 -16.18 68.10
CA PHE A 192 -72.03 -16.50 66.80
C PHE A 192 -73.01 -17.23 65.88
N VAL A 193 -72.74 -17.16 64.57
CA VAL A 193 -73.52 -17.81 63.52
C VAL A 193 -72.61 -18.54 62.55
N VAL A 194 -73.12 -19.63 61.99
CA VAL A 194 -72.44 -20.41 60.95
C VAL A 194 -73.09 -20.09 59.62
N LEU A 195 -72.29 -19.66 58.64
CA LEU A 195 -72.74 -19.34 57.29
C LEU A 195 -72.52 -20.53 56.36
N ASN A 196 -73.36 -20.64 55.34
CA ASN A 196 -73.29 -21.68 54.31
C ASN A 196 -72.18 -21.48 53.26
N LYS A 197 -71.35 -20.45 53.42
CA LYS A 197 -70.24 -20.12 52.52
C LYS A 197 -68.96 -19.91 53.34
N GLY A 198 -67.85 -20.35 52.77
CA GLY A 198 -66.52 -20.20 53.31
C GLY A 198 -65.58 -19.50 52.32
N ASN A 199 -64.29 -19.81 52.38
CA ASN A 199 -63.26 -19.19 51.54
C ASN A 199 -63.53 -19.45 50.05
N GLY A 200 -63.96 -20.67 49.69
CA GLY A 200 -64.36 -21.01 48.32
C GLY A 200 -65.60 -20.26 47.82
N GLY A 201 -66.39 -19.69 48.75
CA GLY A 201 -67.58 -18.89 48.47
C GLY A 201 -67.38 -17.38 48.58
N GLY A 202 -66.13 -16.91 48.75
CA GLY A 202 -65.78 -15.49 48.82
C GLY A 202 -65.83 -14.88 50.21
N VAL A 203 -65.90 -15.67 51.28
CA VAL A 203 -65.85 -15.18 52.67
C VAL A 203 -64.40 -15.11 53.13
N PHE A 204 -64.00 -13.99 53.75
CA PHE A 204 -62.66 -13.81 54.31
C PHE A 204 -62.70 -13.58 55.82
N ALA A 205 -61.63 -13.96 56.51
CA ALA A 205 -61.50 -13.67 57.94
C ALA A 205 -61.46 -12.15 58.15
N ASN A 206 -62.02 -11.65 59.26
CA ASN A 206 -62.21 -10.23 59.56
C ASN A 206 -63.15 -9.47 58.61
N ALA A 207 -63.86 -10.14 57.71
CA ALA A 207 -64.90 -9.50 56.91
C ALA A 207 -66.06 -9.01 57.78
N ASN A 208 -66.57 -7.81 57.47
CA ASN A 208 -67.78 -7.28 58.06
C ASN A 208 -68.96 -7.66 57.16
N LEU A 209 -69.95 -8.33 57.73
CA LEU A 209 -71.14 -8.78 57.02
C LEU A 209 -72.39 -8.23 57.69
N GLU A 210 -73.45 -8.08 56.92
CA GLU A 210 -74.76 -7.62 57.40
C GLU A 210 -75.81 -8.71 57.16
N VAL A 211 -76.59 -9.01 58.18
CA VAL A 211 -77.72 -9.94 58.09
C VAL A 211 -78.96 -9.15 57.70
N LYS A 212 -79.58 -9.52 56.59
CA LYS A 212 -80.82 -8.92 56.08
C LYS A 212 -81.97 -9.92 56.09
N ARG A 213 -83.16 -9.43 56.44
CA ARG A 213 -84.43 -10.13 56.25
C ARG A 213 -85.36 -9.20 55.49
N GLY A 214 -85.60 -9.53 54.21
CA GLY A 214 -86.24 -8.58 53.30
C GLY A 214 -85.30 -7.42 52.96
N GLN A 215 -85.70 -6.18 53.28
CA GLN A 215 -84.92 -4.96 53.04
C GLN A 215 -84.24 -4.40 54.29
N GLU A 216 -84.50 -4.98 55.47
CA GLU A 216 -83.98 -4.46 56.75
C GLU A 216 -82.74 -5.24 57.21
N THR A 217 -81.73 -4.52 57.69
CA THR A 217 -80.52 -5.09 58.31
C THR A 217 -80.80 -5.36 59.79
N ILE A 218 -80.79 -6.63 60.18
CA ILE A 218 -81.11 -7.11 61.54
C ILE A 218 -79.89 -7.09 62.45
N ALA A 219 -78.69 -7.34 61.90
CA ALA A 219 -77.47 -7.49 62.69
C ALA A 219 -76.20 -7.28 61.85
N LYS A 220 -75.12 -6.85 62.49
CA LYS A 220 -73.77 -6.85 61.90
C LYS A 220 -72.97 -8.04 62.44
N LEU A 221 -72.27 -8.71 61.56
CA LEU A 221 -71.43 -9.86 61.85
C LEU A 221 -69.99 -9.57 61.49
N ARG A 222 -69.06 -10.13 62.26
CA ARG A 222 -67.64 -10.13 61.95
C ARG A 222 -67.15 -11.56 61.80
N VAL A 223 -66.59 -11.90 60.65
CA VAL A 223 -66.11 -13.25 60.39
C VAL A 223 -64.85 -13.53 61.21
N ARG A 224 -64.87 -14.58 62.03
CA ARG A 224 -63.74 -14.96 62.90
C ARG A 224 -62.86 -16.04 62.27
N ASN A 225 -63.48 -17.11 61.79
CA ASN A 225 -62.77 -18.19 61.12
C ASN A 225 -63.49 -18.61 59.84
N VAL A 226 -62.71 -18.97 58.83
CA VAL A 226 -63.21 -19.34 57.52
C VAL A 226 -62.66 -20.70 57.14
N GLU A 227 -63.57 -21.63 56.85
CA GLU A 227 -63.25 -22.93 56.29
C GLU A 227 -63.52 -22.93 54.78
N GLN A 228 -63.22 -24.02 54.07
CA GLN A 228 -63.39 -24.06 52.62
C GLN A 228 -64.85 -23.86 52.17
N ASN A 229 -65.81 -24.48 52.88
CA ASN A 229 -67.23 -24.53 52.52
C ASN A 229 -68.17 -23.86 53.54
N GLY A 230 -67.64 -23.27 54.61
CA GLY A 230 -68.44 -22.61 55.65
C GLY A 230 -67.60 -21.59 56.41
N SER A 231 -68.25 -20.70 57.15
CA SER A 231 -67.55 -19.72 57.97
C SER A 231 -68.28 -19.48 59.29
N VAL A 232 -67.52 -19.15 60.32
CA VAL A 232 -68.05 -18.77 61.64
C VAL A 232 -67.89 -17.26 61.79
N ALA A 233 -69.00 -16.58 62.04
CA ALA A 233 -69.04 -15.15 62.25
C ALA A 233 -69.64 -14.80 63.61
N ASP A 234 -68.98 -13.89 64.32
CA ASP A 234 -69.41 -13.39 65.61
C ASP A 234 -70.39 -12.22 65.41
N LEU A 235 -71.41 -12.15 66.24
CA LEU A 235 -72.36 -11.05 66.30
C LEU A 235 -71.68 -9.83 66.94
N VAL A 236 -71.68 -8.70 66.24
CA VAL A 236 -71.15 -7.45 66.78
C VAL A 236 -72.06 -6.98 67.92
N PRO A 237 -71.55 -6.82 69.16
CA PRO A 237 -72.37 -6.43 70.31
C PRO A 237 -73.12 -5.11 70.05
N GLY A 238 -74.41 -5.05 70.37
CA GLY A 238 -75.25 -3.85 70.18
C GLY A 238 -75.68 -3.56 68.74
N SER A 239 -75.33 -4.41 67.77
CA SER A 239 -75.75 -4.25 66.37
C SER A 239 -77.06 -4.96 66.00
N ALA A 240 -77.62 -5.75 66.92
CA ALA A 240 -78.86 -6.46 66.71
C ALA A 240 -80.06 -5.55 66.97
N THR A 241 -81.03 -5.50 66.04
CA THR A 241 -82.26 -4.73 66.20
C THR A 241 -83.06 -5.22 67.42
N GLU A 242 -83.48 -4.28 68.29
CA GLU A 242 -84.19 -4.59 69.54
C GLU A 242 -85.41 -5.50 69.30
N GLY A 243 -85.44 -6.65 69.97
CA GLY A 243 -86.54 -7.62 69.89
C GLY A 243 -86.47 -8.64 68.74
N THR A 244 -85.47 -8.60 67.85
CA THR A 244 -85.34 -9.54 66.73
C THR A 244 -84.06 -10.39 66.82
N SER A 245 -84.20 -11.72 66.75
CA SER A 245 -83.07 -12.66 66.72
C SER A 245 -82.76 -13.18 65.31
N ILE A 246 -81.48 -13.50 65.08
CA ILE A 246 -81.00 -14.12 63.82
C ILE A 246 -81.52 -15.55 63.73
N ARG A 247 -82.06 -15.93 62.56
CA ARG A 247 -82.62 -17.24 62.27
C ARG A 247 -81.89 -17.93 61.13
N THR A 248 -81.92 -19.25 61.13
CA THR A 248 -81.50 -20.05 59.97
C THR A 248 -82.29 -19.60 58.73
N GLY A 249 -81.58 -19.38 57.62
CA GLY A 249 -82.14 -18.94 56.35
C GLY A 249 -82.08 -17.44 56.08
N ASP A 250 -81.78 -16.61 57.08
CA ASP A 250 -81.57 -15.16 56.91
C ASP A 250 -80.45 -14.89 55.89
N LEU A 251 -80.62 -13.86 55.07
CA LEU A 251 -79.67 -13.49 54.03
C LEU A 251 -78.51 -12.71 54.65
N VAL A 252 -77.28 -12.99 54.22
CA VAL A 252 -76.08 -12.29 54.66
C VAL A 252 -75.42 -11.66 53.45
N VAL A 253 -75.17 -10.37 53.51
CA VAL A 253 -74.55 -9.58 52.44
C VAL A 253 -73.29 -8.89 52.95
N ALA A 254 -72.42 -8.46 52.04
CA ALA A 254 -71.28 -7.62 52.38
C ALA A 254 -71.76 -6.34 53.08
N ALA A 255 -71.12 -5.95 54.20
CA ALA A 255 -71.42 -4.69 54.86
C ALA A 255 -71.02 -3.51 53.96
N ALA A 256 -71.74 -2.39 54.06
CA ALA A 256 -71.39 -1.17 53.32
C ALA A 256 -70.02 -0.60 53.73
N GLU A 257 -69.56 -0.94 54.94
CA GLU A 257 -68.26 -0.58 55.48
C GLU A 257 -67.46 -1.85 55.82
N GLN A 258 -66.73 -2.36 54.83
CA GLN A 258 -65.72 -3.40 55.03
C GLN A 258 -64.59 -2.83 55.90
N ALA A 259 -64.01 -3.63 56.80
CA ALA A 259 -63.00 -3.15 57.75
C ALA A 259 -61.73 -2.63 57.03
N VAL A 260 -61.67 -1.33 56.75
CA VAL A 260 -60.43 -0.64 56.34
C VAL A 260 -59.78 -0.04 57.58
N THR A 261 -59.21 -0.86 58.45
CA THR A 261 -58.27 -0.35 59.46
C THR A 261 -56.88 -0.25 58.84
N ALA A 262 -56.58 0.91 58.26
CA ALA A 262 -55.21 1.32 57.95
C ALA A 262 -54.62 2.06 59.18
N PRO A 263 -53.44 1.67 59.71
CA PRO A 263 -52.72 2.51 60.66
C PRO A 263 -52.15 3.75 59.95
N LYS A 264 -52.48 4.93 60.48
CA LYS A 264 -51.87 6.22 60.12
C LYS A 264 -50.55 6.41 60.89
N THR A 265 -49.51 6.86 60.21
CA THR A 265 -48.43 7.72 60.75
C THR A 265 -47.84 8.52 59.57
N THR A 266 -48.19 9.80 59.39
CA THR A 266 -47.52 11.01 59.91
C THR A 266 -46.12 11.28 59.34
N THR A 267 -46.10 12.24 58.38
CA THR A 267 -45.25 13.44 58.29
C THR A 267 -43.75 13.38 58.66
N ALA A 268 -42.94 13.82 57.69
CA ALA A 268 -41.52 14.26 57.72
C ALA A 268 -41.23 15.33 58.81
N PRO A 269 -39.96 15.65 59.22
CA PRO A 269 -38.96 16.33 58.36
C PRO A 269 -37.44 16.13 58.66
N THR A 270 -36.62 16.53 57.67
CA THR A 270 -35.31 17.23 57.68
C THR A 270 -34.32 17.14 58.87
N ALA A 271 -33.06 16.75 58.59
CA ALA A 271 -31.83 17.44 59.04
C ALA A 271 -30.54 16.88 58.35
N ALA A 272 -29.70 17.78 57.82
CA ALA A 272 -28.30 17.57 57.37
C ALA A 272 -27.32 17.59 58.59
N PRO A 273 -25.96 17.66 58.50
CA PRO A 273 -24.96 17.45 57.42
C PRO A 273 -23.74 16.55 57.86
N GLY A 274 -22.81 16.19 56.94
CA GLY A 274 -21.46 15.69 57.33
C GLY A 274 -20.70 14.86 56.27
N ALA A 275 -19.69 15.46 55.63
CA ALA A 275 -18.71 14.88 54.69
C ALA A 275 -17.63 14.00 55.41
N PRO A 276 -16.62 13.34 54.76
CA PRO A 276 -16.15 13.49 53.38
C PRO A 276 -15.69 12.21 52.59
N ALA A 277 -15.58 12.41 51.27
CA ALA A 277 -14.58 11.92 50.31
C ALA A 277 -14.15 10.43 50.23
N ALA A 278 -14.41 9.82 49.06
CA ALA A 278 -13.48 8.92 48.38
C ALA A 278 -13.69 9.01 46.83
N PRO A 279 -12.62 8.95 46.01
CA PRO A 279 -12.63 9.41 44.62
C PRO A 279 -13.09 8.37 43.60
N ALA A 280 -13.62 8.86 42.48
CA ALA A 280 -14.01 8.11 41.29
C ALA A 280 -12.79 7.58 40.50
N PRO A 281 -12.93 6.43 39.78
CA PRO A 281 -11.83 5.78 39.08
C PRO A 281 -11.43 6.47 37.78
N ALA A 282 -10.16 6.32 37.45
CA ALA A 282 -9.44 6.92 36.33
C ALA A 282 -9.99 6.53 34.95
N ALA A 283 -9.99 7.52 34.05
CA ALA A 283 -10.22 7.36 32.62
C ALA A 283 -8.98 6.76 31.93
N ALA A 284 -9.23 5.89 30.96
CA ALA A 284 -8.24 5.22 30.13
C ALA A 284 -7.47 6.20 29.21
N PRO A 285 -6.19 5.93 28.89
CA PRO A 285 -5.45 6.71 27.91
C PRO A 285 -5.86 6.33 26.47
N ALA A 286 -6.08 7.35 25.66
CA ALA A 286 -6.35 7.25 24.23
C ALA A 286 -5.11 6.81 23.45
N ALA A 287 -5.36 6.03 22.40
CA ALA A 287 -4.39 5.48 21.47
C ALA A 287 -3.62 6.56 20.71
N SER A 288 -2.31 6.32 20.55
CA SER A 288 -1.42 7.04 19.66
C SER A 288 -1.63 6.62 18.20
N ASP A 289 -1.94 7.60 17.35
CA ASP A 289 -2.02 7.49 15.89
C ASP A 289 -0.61 7.30 15.27
N PRO A 290 -0.37 6.25 14.45
CA PRO A 290 0.94 5.93 13.89
C PRO A 290 1.24 6.59 12.53
N PHE A 291 0.37 7.44 11.98
CA PHE A 291 0.61 8.07 10.67
C PHE A 291 0.71 9.60 10.77
N GLY A 292 1.88 10.08 11.21
CA GLY A 292 2.23 11.50 11.24
C GLY A 292 2.56 12.05 9.85
N ALA A 293 1.66 12.85 9.28
CA ALA A 293 1.97 13.81 8.21
C ALA A 293 2.46 15.14 8.82
N PRO A 294 3.49 15.80 8.27
CA PRO A 294 3.95 17.08 8.80
C PRO A 294 3.03 18.25 8.40
N PRO A 295 2.80 19.23 9.28
CA PRO A 295 1.93 20.37 9.00
C PRO A 295 2.61 21.42 8.11
N ALA A 296 1.82 22.01 7.22
CA ALA A 296 2.18 23.16 6.39
C ALA A 296 2.40 24.41 7.25
N GLY A 297 3.59 25.00 7.15
CA GLY A 297 3.97 26.28 7.75
C GLY A 297 4.17 27.35 6.68
N GLY A 298 3.59 28.53 6.93
CA GLY A 298 3.39 29.61 5.97
C GLY A 298 4.63 30.41 5.54
N MET A 299 4.40 31.15 4.46
CA MET A 299 5.34 31.94 3.67
C MET A 299 5.49 33.38 4.19
N ALA A 300 6.73 33.91 4.23
CA ALA A 300 7.06 35.34 4.13
C ALA A 300 8.55 35.52 3.71
N PRO A 301 8.97 36.65 3.10
CA PRO A 301 9.84 36.63 1.91
C PRO A 301 11.30 37.12 2.07
N ALA A 302 12.19 36.60 1.20
CA ALA A 302 13.37 37.17 0.48
C ALA A 302 14.43 38.03 1.24
N PRO A 303 15.73 38.04 0.83
CA PRO A 303 16.12 38.57 -0.48
C PRO A 303 17.22 37.79 -1.23
N ALA A 304 17.36 38.20 -2.49
CA ALA A 304 18.16 37.66 -3.58
C ALA A 304 19.67 37.49 -3.32
N SER A 305 20.24 36.45 -3.93
CA SER A 305 21.65 36.39 -4.30
C SER A 305 21.80 36.14 -5.80
N ASP A 306 22.60 37.04 -6.39
CA ASP A 306 22.96 37.21 -7.80
C ASP A 306 23.83 36.02 -8.34
N PRO A 307 23.56 35.50 -9.55
CA PRO A 307 24.24 34.32 -10.11
C PRO A 307 25.44 34.61 -11.03
N PHE A 308 26.16 35.73 -10.89
CA PHE A 308 27.40 35.98 -11.65
C PHE A 308 28.48 36.73 -10.83
N GLY A 309 29.55 36.03 -10.46
CA GLY A 309 30.73 36.63 -9.80
C GLY A 309 32.00 35.81 -10.01
N ALA A 310 33.00 36.42 -10.67
CA ALA A 310 34.29 35.89 -11.10
C ALA A 310 35.24 35.45 -9.95
N PRO A 311 36.29 34.63 -10.22
CA PRO A 311 37.16 34.07 -9.19
C PRO A 311 38.28 35.04 -8.77
N PRO A 312 38.74 35.01 -7.50
CA PRO A 312 39.94 35.76 -7.11
C PRO A 312 41.22 34.96 -7.36
N ALA A 313 42.18 35.67 -7.96
CA ALA A 313 43.58 35.30 -8.07
C ALA A 313 44.34 35.55 -6.75
N GLY A 314 45.39 34.76 -6.50
CA GLY A 314 46.54 35.19 -5.69
C GLY A 314 47.06 34.21 -4.63
N GLY A 315 48.22 33.59 -4.91
CA GLY A 315 49.04 32.89 -3.92
C GLY A 315 50.29 32.23 -4.54
N MET A 316 51.43 32.93 -4.54
CA MET A 316 52.78 32.46 -4.93
C MET A 316 53.47 31.75 -3.73
N ALA A 317 53.95 30.49 -3.84
CA ALA A 317 55.33 30.01 -4.15
C ALA A 317 56.14 29.57 -2.89
N PRO A 318 57.30 28.85 -2.95
CA PRO A 318 57.82 27.84 -3.89
C PRO A 318 58.50 26.59 -3.21
N ALA A 319 58.80 25.51 -3.97
CA ALA A 319 60.04 24.71 -3.90
C ALA A 319 60.07 23.59 -4.98
N ALA A 320 61.19 23.46 -5.69
CA ALA A 320 61.49 22.50 -6.77
C ALA A 320 62.46 21.39 -6.27
N PRO A 321 63.11 20.52 -7.10
CA PRO A 321 62.91 20.15 -8.52
C PRO A 321 62.99 18.61 -8.80
N ALA A 322 62.85 18.24 -10.08
CA ALA A 322 63.54 17.16 -10.83
C ALA A 322 62.63 16.11 -11.52
N ALA A 323 62.58 16.22 -12.85
CA ALA A 323 62.26 15.15 -13.80
C ALA A 323 63.60 14.49 -14.26
N PRO A 324 63.66 13.39 -15.06
CA PRO A 324 63.04 13.35 -16.39
C PRO A 324 62.46 11.99 -16.89
N ALA A 325 61.51 12.13 -17.81
CA ALA A 325 61.31 11.38 -19.05
C ALA A 325 61.20 9.84 -19.02
N SER A 326 59.98 9.34 -19.25
CA SER A 326 59.76 8.04 -19.91
C SER A 326 59.14 8.28 -21.30
N ASP A 327 59.89 7.82 -22.30
CA ASP A 327 59.59 7.75 -23.74
C ASP A 327 58.37 6.85 -24.04
N PRO A 328 57.41 7.29 -24.90
CA PRO A 328 56.19 6.54 -25.21
C PRO A 328 56.29 5.58 -26.42
N PHE A 329 57.46 5.33 -27.02
CA PHE A 329 57.59 4.35 -28.12
C PHE A 329 58.89 3.53 -28.06
N GLY A 330 58.81 2.27 -27.62
CA GLY A 330 59.96 1.36 -27.65
C GLY A 330 59.58 -0.12 -27.51
N ALA A 331 59.94 -0.90 -28.53
CA ALA A 331 59.49 -2.25 -28.82
C ALA A 331 59.92 -3.35 -27.82
N ALA A 332 59.10 -4.41 -27.76
CA ALA A 332 59.38 -5.67 -27.08
C ALA A 332 60.49 -6.49 -27.78
N PRO A 333 61.32 -7.24 -27.01
CA PRO A 333 62.02 -8.39 -27.53
C PRO A 333 61.53 -9.72 -26.91
N ALA A 334 61.65 -10.76 -27.71
CA ALA A 334 61.14 -12.12 -27.55
C ALA A 334 61.78 -12.95 -26.41
N ALA A 335 61.05 -14.01 -26.05
CA ALA A 335 61.38 -15.04 -25.05
C ALA A 335 62.54 -15.98 -25.44
N PRO A 336 62.93 -16.89 -24.51
CA PRO A 336 62.90 -18.31 -24.86
C PRO A 336 62.38 -19.28 -23.75
N ALA A 337 61.57 -20.26 -24.19
CA ALA A 337 61.49 -21.74 -23.91
C ALA A 337 61.91 -22.30 -22.52
N ALA A 338 61.32 -23.33 -21.87
CA ALA A 338 60.28 -24.38 -22.08
C ALA A 338 60.05 -25.12 -20.70
N PRO A 339 59.44 -26.33 -20.52
CA PRO A 339 58.53 -27.15 -21.35
C PRO A 339 57.29 -27.79 -20.64
N ALA A 340 56.34 -28.22 -21.48
CA ALA A 340 55.52 -29.45 -21.51
C ALA A 340 54.68 -29.98 -20.32
N THR A 341 53.37 -30.17 -20.57
CA THR A 341 52.61 -31.47 -20.65
C THR A 341 51.15 -31.09 -20.96
N GLY A 342 50.53 -31.43 -22.10
CA GLY A 342 50.05 -32.75 -22.52
C GLY A 342 48.97 -32.58 -23.61
N THR A 343 49.11 -33.31 -24.72
CA THR A 343 48.19 -33.47 -25.87
C THR A 343 47.13 -34.56 -25.55
N PRO A 344 46.17 -34.99 -26.42
CA PRO A 344 45.75 -34.49 -27.74
C PRO A 344 44.22 -34.49 -28.02
N ALA A 345 43.78 -33.85 -29.12
CA ALA A 345 43.01 -34.47 -30.22
C ALA A 345 42.31 -33.42 -31.12
N ALA A 346 42.69 -33.39 -32.40
CA ALA A 346 41.89 -32.91 -33.53
C ALA A 346 42.03 -33.96 -34.66
N PRO A 347 41.08 -34.03 -35.61
CA PRO A 347 41.25 -33.30 -36.89
C PRO A 347 39.95 -32.60 -37.36
N SER A 348 40.00 -31.31 -37.74
CA SER A 348 40.15 -30.77 -39.12
C SER A 348 39.10 -31.24 -40.13
N THR A 349 38.23 -30.32 -40.59
CA THR A 349 38.25 -29.66 -41.92
C THR A 349 36.86 -29.09 -42.27
N ALA A 350 36.72 -27.75 -42.34
CA ALA A 350 35.63 -27.10 -43.08
C ALA A 350 36.14 -25.80 -43.72
N ASP A 351 36.03 -25.77 -45.04
CA ASP A 351 36.52 -24.80 -46.02
C ASP A 351 35.67 -23.50 -46.03
N PRO A 352 36.27 -22.29 -46.08
CA PRO A 352 35.56 -21.02 -46.07
C PRO A 352 35.15 -20.46 -47.45
N PHE A 353 35.32 -21.18 -48.57
CA PHE A 353 35.03 -20.66 -49.93
C PHE A 353 33.93 -21.41 -50.70
N GLY A 354 32.80 -21.69 -50.05
CA GLY A 354 31.61 -22.26 -50.71
C GLY A 354 30.75 -21.22 -51.44
N ALA A 355 30.73 -21.29 -52.77
CA ALA A 355 29.91 -20.49 -53.67
C ALA A 355 28.39 -20.69 -53.45
N ALA A 356 27.61 -19.61 -53.59
CA ALA A 356 26.15 -19.63 -53.50
C ALA A 356 25.48 -20.15 -54.80
N PRO A 357 24.40 -20.95 -54.72
CA PRO A 357 23.65 -21.41 -55.90
C PRO A 357 22.63 -20.36 -56.38
N PRO A 358 22.24 -20.36 -57.67
CA PRO A 358 21.28 -19.40 -58.21
C PRO A 358 19.84 -19.76 -57.83
N LYS A 359 18.99 -18.74 -57.68
CA LYS A 359 17.53 -18.85 -57.54
C LYS A 359 16.84 -18.26 -58.78
N PRO A 360 15.56 -18.60 -59.03
CA PRO A 360 14.98 -19.02 -60.31
C PRO A 360 14.97 -17.98 -61.43
#